data_AF-A0A2E7SBV0-F1
#
_entry.id   AF-A0A2E7SBV0-F1
#
_cell.length_a   1.000
_cell.length_b   1.000
_cell.length_c   1.000
_cell.angle_alpha   90.00
_cell.angle_beta   90.00
_cell.angle_gamma   90.00
#
_symmetry.space_group_name_H-M   'P 1'
#
loop_
_entity.id
_entity.type
_entity.pdbx_description
1 polymer ?
#
loop_
_entity_poly.entity_id
_entity_poly.type
_entity_poly.pdbx_seq_one_letter_code
_entity_poly.pdbx_strand_id
1 'polypeptide(L)' 'MITVRCKKCNATITSLHEHDYKACGCSNQTYVKGDIIGGNNLDHIVQVNTPRKEPELKLGTEAPRKRKTRLIDVDIR' A
#
# COMPACT_ATOMS: atom_id res chain seq x y z
N MET A 1 4.12 -5.31 -2.73
CA MET A 1 2.93 -6.18 -2.53
C MET A 1 2.09 -6.09 -3.78
N ILE A 2 2.14 -7.12 -4.61
CA ILE A 2 1.34 -7.18 -5.84
C ILE A 2 0.23 -8.21 -5.65
N THR A 3 -0.99 -7.79 -5.96
CA THR A 3 -2.18 -8.65 -5.94
C THR A 3 -2.64 -8.85 -7.37
N VAL A 4 -2.85 -10.11 -7.75
CA VAL A 4 -3.16 -10.49 -9.12
C VAL A 4 -4.32 -11.45 -9.12
N ARG A 5 -5.27 -11.23 -10.02
CA ARG A 5 -6.39 -12.12 -10.26
C ARG A 5 -6.24 -12.78 -11.62
N CYS A 6 -6.32 -14.10 -11.64
CA CYS A 6 -6.36 -14.87 -12.88
C CYS A 6 -7.81 -14.94 -13.39
N LYS A 7 -8.06 -14.58 -14.66
CA LYS A 7 -9.40 -14.65 -15.27
C LYS A 7 -9.87 -16.09 -15.52
N LYS A 8 -8.94 -17.05 -15.72
CA LYS A 8 -9.31 -18.45 -16.04
C LYS A 8 -9.86 -19.22 -14.84
N CYS A 9 -9.20 -19.13 -13.69
CA CYS A 9 -9.60 -19.86 -12.49
C CYS A 9 -10.20 -18.96 -11.41
N ASN A 10 -10.28 -17.65 -11.64
CA ASN A 10 -10.71 -16.65 -10.67
C ASN A 10 -9.90 -16.61 -9.36
N ALA A 11 -8.78 -17.33 -9.29
CA ALA A 11 -7.89 -17.30 -8.13
C ALA A 11 -7.23 -15.93 -8.01
N THR A 12 -7.20 -15.42 -6.78
CA THR A 12 -6.49 -14.18 -6.44
C THR A 12 -5.24 -14.54 -5.66
N ILE A 13 -4.09 -14.10 -6.15
CA ILE A 13 -2.77 -14.44 -5.63
C ILE A 13 -2.10 -13.15 -5.18
N THR A 14 -1.54 -13.16 -3.97
CA THR A 14 -0.89 -12.00 -3.36
C THR A 14 0.56 -12.34 -3.02
N SER A 15 1.49 -11.53 -3.51
CA SER A 15 2.90 -11.58 -3.09
C SER A 15 3.11 -10.60 -1.95
N LEU A 16 3.50 -11.11 -0.78
CA LEU A 16 3.78 -10.31 0.42
C LEU A 16 5.23 -9.83 0.47
N HIS A 17 6.17 -10.63 -0.05
CA HIS A 17 7.61 -10.37 0.01
C HIS A 17 8.30 -10.68 -1.32
N GLU A 18 9.52 -10.17 -1.50
CA GLU A 18 10.28 -10.27 -2.76
C GLU A 18 10.55 -11.72 -3.21
N HIS A 19 10.69 -12.64 -2.26
CA HIS A 19 10.91 -14.06 -2.49
C HIS A 19 9.65 -14.94 -2.32
N ASP A 20 8.48 -14.32 -2.09
CA ASP A 20 7.21 -15.06 -1.97
C ASP A 20 6.73 -15.47 -3.36
N TYR A 21 6.85 -16.77 -3.67
CA TYR A 21 6.41 -17.36 -4.93
C TYR A 21 5.06 -18.04 -4.74
N LYS A 22 4.05 -17.59 -5.49
CA LYS A 22 2.72 -18.21 -5.49
C LYS A 22 2.19 -18.39 -6.91
N ALA A 23 1.50 -19.49 -7.15
CA ALA A 23 0.94 -19.83 -8.46
C ALA A 23 -0.48 -20.42 -8.35
N CYS A 24 -1.32 -20.22 -9.36
CA CYS A 24 -2.71 -20.70 -9.39
C CYS A 24 -2.86 -22.22 -9.65
N GLY A 25 -1.85 -22.88 -10.24
CA GLY A 25 -1.95 -24.27 -10.72
C GLY A 25 -2.88 -24.50 -11.93
N CYS A 26 -3.40 -23.43 -12.53
CA CYS A 26 -4.32 -23.43 -13.66
C CYS A 26 -3.60 -23.56 -15.02
N SER A 27 -4.33 -23.77 -16.12
CA SER A 27 -3.74 -23.89 -17.47
C SER A 27 -2.96 -22.65 -17.94
N ASN A 28 -3.28 -21.48 -17.39
CA ASN A 28 -2.50 -20.25 -17.65
C ASN A 28 -1.22 -20.14 -16.81
N GLN A 29 -1.07 -20.98 -15.79
CA GLN A 29 0.04 -20.98 -14.84
C GLN A 29 0.44 -19.58 -14.36
N THR A 30 -0.57 -18.76 -14.01
CA THR A 30 -0.32 -17.44 -13.44
C THR A 30 0.45 -17.56 -12.13
N TYR A 31 1.57 -16.84 -12.03
CA TYR A 31 2.41 -16.76 -10.85
C TYR A 31 2.78 -15.32 -10.52
N VAL A 32 3.13 -15.12 -9.25
CA VAL A 32 3.65 -13.86 -8.72
C VAL A 32 4.89 -14.17 -7.89
N LYS A 33 5.95 -13.38 -8.07
CA LYS A 33 7.17 -13.44 -7.27
C LYS A 33 7.64 -12.02 -6.97
N GLY A 34 7.47 -11.57 -5.73
CA GLY A 34 7.79 -10.18 -5.38
C GLY A 34 7.00 -9.20 -6.24
N ASP A 35 7.71 -8.43 -7.06
CA ASP A 35 7.16 -7.46 -8.00
C ASP A 35 7.01 -7.99 -9.44
N ILE A 36 7.37 -9.24 -9.68
CA ILE A 36 7.30 -9.88 -10.99
C ILE A 36 5.99 -10.67 -11.11
N ILE A 37 5.33 -10.51 -12.25
CA ILE A 37 4.10 -11.20 -12.63
C ILE A 37 4.31 -11.96 -13.92
N GLY A 38 3.77 -13.17 -14.02
CA GLY A 38 3.88 -13.97 -15.22
C GLY A 38 2.78 -15.01 -15.38
N GLY A 39 2.71 -15.58 -16.57
CA GLY A 39 1.79 -16.64 -16.97
C GLY A 39 1.91 -16.90 -18.47
N ASN A 40 1.25 -17.96 -18.95
CA ASN A 40 1.31 -18.36 -20.36
C ASN A 40 0.68 -17.31 -21.29
N ASN A 41 -0.40 -16.67 -20.85
CA ASN A 41 -1.03 -15.56 -21.54
C ASN A 41 -1.37 -14.44 -20.54
N LEU A 42 -0.82 -13.26 -20.80
CA LEU A 42 -0.97 -12.05 -19.99
C LEU A 42 -2.38 -11.44 -20.08
N ASP A 43 -3.13 -11.69 -21.16
CA ASP A 43 -4.50 -11.18 -21.34
C ASP A 43 -5.49 -11.69 -20.28
N HIS A 44 -5.15 -12.83 -19.69
CA HIS A 44 -5.92 -13.47 -18.63
C HIS A 44 -5.48 -13.04 -17.22
N ILE A 45 -4.63 -12.03 -17.10
CA ILE A 45 -4.09 -11.51 -15.84
C ILE A 45 -4.69 -10.14 -15.57
N VAL A 46 -5.20 -9.91 -14.36
CA VAL A 46 -5.65 -8.59 -13.91
C VAL A 46 -4.92 -8.25 -12.63
N GLN A 47 -4.13 -7.17 -12.65
CA GLN A 47 -3.53 -6.64 -11.44
C GLN A 47 -4.59 -5.87 -10.65
N VAL A 48 -4.79 -6.25 -9.39
CA VAL A 48 -5.69 -5.57 -8.47
C VAL A 48 -4.88 -4.58 -7.65
N ASN A 49 -4.86 -3.33 -8.09
CA ASN A 49 -4.29 -2.24 -7.31
C ASN A 49 -5.33 -1.78 -6.28
N THR A 50 -5.14 -2.14 -5.02
CA THR A 50 -5.82 -1.46 -3.92
C THR A 50 -5.08 -0.14 -3.67
N PRO A 51 -5.69 1.03 -3.96
CA PRO A 51 -5.08 2.30 -3.61
C PRO A 51 -4.92 2.31 -2.09
N ARG A 52 -3.67 2.38 -1.62
CA ARG A 52 -3.39 2.60 -0.20
C ARG A 52 -3.93 3.98 0.10
N LYS A 53 -4.99 4.09 0.92
CA LYS A 53 -5.44 5.39 1.42
C LYS A 53 -4.24 6.01 2.12
N GLU A 54 -3.74 7.10 1.57
CA GLU A 54 -2.74 7.90 2.26
C GLU A 54 -3.35 8.32 3.60
N PRO A 55 -2.62 8.16 4.71
CA PRO A 55 -3.13 8.65 5.99
C PRO A 55 -3.34 10.15 5.84
N GLU A 56 -4.58 10.59 6.06
CA GLU A 56 -4.89 12.02 6.12
C GLU A 56 -3.92 12.65 7.13
N LEU A 57 -3.03 13.53 6.65
CA LEU A 57 -2.18 14.33 7.53
C LEU A 57 -3.13 15.15 8.39
N LYS A 58 -3.33 14.72 9.63
CA LYS A 58 -3.96 15.52 10.68
C LYS A 58 -2.97 16.61 11.09
N LEU A 59 -2.66 17.53 10.18
CA LEU A 59 -2.17 18.84 10.58
C LEU A 59 -3.34 19.43 11.40
N GLY A 60 -3.19 19.43 12.72
CA GLY A 60 -4.24 19.94 13.60
C GLY A 60 -4.68 21.31 13.10
N THR A 61 -5.95 21.44 12.74
CA THR A 61 -6.58 22.71 12.34
C THR A 61 -6.62 23.72 13.49
N GLU A 62 -6.22 23.29 14.69
CA GLU A 62 -6.08 24.14 15.86
C GLU A 62 -4.87 25.06 15.70
N ALA A 63 -5.16 26.36 15.60
CA ALA A 63 -4.12 27.38 15.68
C ALA A 63 -3.32 27.21 16.98
N PRO A 64 -1.99 27.37 16.94
CA PRO A 64 -1.15 27.21 18.13
C PRO A 64 -1.66 28.13 19.24
N ARG A 65 -1.82 27.57 20.45
CA ARG A 65 -2.26 28.34 21.62
C ARG A 65 -1.25 29.46 21.89
N LYS A 66 -1.69 30.72 21.76
CA LYS A 66 -0.90 31.89 22.17
C LYS A 66 -0.65 31.80 23.67
N ARG A 67 0.60 31.52 24.07
CA ARG A 67 1.01 31.61 25.47
C ARG A 67 1.05 33.09 25.85
N LYS A 68 0.35 33.48 26.93
CA LYS A 68 0.52 34.79 27.55
C LYS A 68 1.58 34.64 28.64
N THR A 69 2.75 35.24 28.46
CA THR A 69 3.74 35.40 29.53
C THR A 69 3.32 36.57 30.41
N ARG A 70 3.45 36.45 31.74
CA ARG A 70 3.31 37.60 32.63
C ARG A 70 4.64 38.36 32.67
N LEU A 71 4.59 39.66 32.91
CA LEU A 71 5.78 40.50 33.05
C LEU A 71 6.72 40.00 34.17
N ILE A 72 6.18 39.37 35.20
CA ILE A 72 6.94 38.76 36.31
C ILE A 72 7.83 37.60 35.81
N ASP A 73 7.42 36.90 34.76
CA ASP A 73 8.15 35.76 34.19
C ASP A 73 9.23 36.21 33.18
N VAL A 74 9.36 37.53 32.94
CA VAL A 74 10.32 38.11 32.01
C VAL A 74 11.46 38.72 32.82
N ASP A 75 12.63 38.09 32.77
CA ASP A 75 13.84 38.62 33.40
C ASP A 75 14.41 39.73 32.50
N ILE A 76 14.25 40.99 32.91
CA ILE A 76 14.75 42.17 32.20
C ILE A 76 16.04 42.60 32.92
N ARG A 77 17.19 42.32 32.29
CA ARG A 77 18.53 42.61 32.81
C ARG A 77 19.09 43.92 32.24
#